data_AF-A0A9X7R5A3-F1
#
_entry.id   AF-A0A9X7R5A3-F1
#
_cell.length_a   1.000
_cell.length_b   1.000
_cell.length_c   1.000
_cell.angle_alpha   90.00
_cell.angle_beta   90.00
_cell.angle_gamma   90.00
#
_symmetry.space_group_name_H-M   'P 1'
#
loop_
_entity.id
_entity.type
_entity.pdbx_description
1 polymer ?
#
loop_
_entity_poly.entity_id
_entity_poly.type
_entity_poly.pdbx_seq_one_letter_code
_entity_poly.pdbx_strand_id
1 'polypeptide(L)'
;MLMKVEHFEKAIEIWQKPGLSLRCNLLICRRIARQYRAWSEIDQRSLRTTERRLKRGLPFTQSQLDNAKANHQARDNMRTKGQVAIAQWLLGAGTRIEHEIGVSGICDALAVNPAHRGKIRKEMDEGRALDYIAFAAGLEDSAAHRRGQDIWKDGPLFQCYLERMLIFLDEHPEEMPDPFSPGGPLYGLPVRMTDGNGKVSTRRPGLTVHDSDGSTRVIERKPEVSRG
;
A
#
# COMPACT_ATOMS: atom_id res chain seq x y z
N MET A 1 17.39 7.57 -11.68
CA MET A 1 17.72 8.98 -11.96
C MET A 1 16.50 9.82 -11.69
N LEU A 2 16.61 10.79 -10.78
CA LEU A 2 15.53 11.74 -10.49
C LEU A 2 15.27 12.61 -11.72
N MET A 3 14.00 12.77 -12.01
CA MET A 3 13.55 13.77 -12.98
C MET A 3 13.71 15.18 -12.38
N LYS A 4 14.10 16.15 -13.19
CA LYS A 4 14.02 17.57 -12.82
C LYS A 4 12.55 17.98 -12.63
N VAL A 5 12.30 19.01 -11.84
CA VAL A 5 10.94 19.44 -11.50
C VAL A 5 10.18 19.86 -12.76
N GLU A 6 10.81 20.60 -13.66
CA GLU A 6 10.19 21.10 -14.89
C GLU A 6 9.77 19.95 -15.81
N HIS A 7 10.57 18.88 -15.86
CA HIS A 7 10.23 17.68 -16.62
C HIS A 7 9.09 16.89 -15.97
N PHE A 8 8.99 16.91 -14.64
CA PHE A 8 7.94 16.24 -13.91
C PHE A 8 6.60 16.94 -14.10
N GLU A 9 6.59 18.27 -13.99
CA GLU A 9 5.43 19.11 -14.34
C GLU A 9 5.01 18.85 -15.78
N LYS A 10 5.97 18.77 -16.71
CA LYS A 10 5.67 18.44 -18.09
C LYS A 10 5.06 17.05 -18.27
N ALA A 11 5.51 16.05 -17.51
CA ALA A 11 4.94 14.71 -17.54
C ALA A 11 3.47 14.71 -17.05
N ILE A 12 3.15 15.48 -16.01
CA ILE A 12 1.78 15.66 -15.53
C ILE A 12 0.93 16.36 -16.59
N GLU A 13 1.43 17.45 -17.20
CA GLU A 13 0.72 18.15 -18.27
C GLU A 13 0.41 17.20 -19.44
N ILE A 14 1.39 16.38 -19.83
CA ILE A 14 1.19 15.40 -20.92
C ILE A 14 0.13 14.38 -20.52
N TRP A 15 0.19 13.83 -19.31
CA TRP A 15 -0.79 12.86 -18.82
C TRP A 15 -2.23 13.40 -18.87
N GLN A 16 -2.41 14.70 -18.63
CA GLN A 16 -3.72 15.36 -18.68
C GLN A 16 -4.23 15.65 -20.10
N LYS A 17 -3.41 15.48 -21.15
CA LYS A 17 -3.84 15.76 -22.52
C LYS A 17 -4.79 14.69 -23.04
N PRO A 18 -5.89 15.08 -23.70
CA PRO A 18 -6.74 14.13 -24.40
C PRO A 18 -6.01 13.51 -25.60
N GLY A 19 -6.42 12.30 -25.99
CA GLY A 19 -5.95 11.64 -27.22
C GLY A 19 -4.66 10.84 -27.08
N LEU A 20 -4.08 10.73 -25.88
CA LEU A 20 -3.01 9.76 -25.63
C LEU A 20 -3.55 8.33 -25.64
N SER A 21 -2.80 7.40 -26.25
CA SER A 21 -3.11 5.97 -26.15
C SER A 21 -3.04 5.49 -24.71
N LEU A 22 -3.77 4.42 -24.38
CA LEU A 22 -3.77 3.86 -23.03
C LEU A 22 -2.38 3.36 -22.63
N ARG A 23 -1.60 2.83 -23.59
CA ARG A 23 -0.20 2.46 -23.38
C ARG A 23 0.66 3.66 -22.96
N CYS A 24 0.54 4.79 -23.66
CA CYS A 24 1.30 5.99 -23.36
C CYS A 24 0.94 6.53 -21.97
N ASN A 25 -0.36 6.60 -21.66
CA ASN A 25 -0.82 7.00 -20.33
C ASN A 25 -0.25 6.10 -19.23
N LEU A 26 -0.30 4.77 -19.40
CA LEU A 26 0.26 3.82 -18.44
C LEU A 26 1.76 4.07 -18.19
N LEU A 27 2.55 4.27 -19.26
CA LEU A 27 3.98 4.54 -19.15
C LEU A 27 4.27 5.88 -18.44
N ILE A 28 3.46 6.91 -18.71
CA ILE A 28 3.58 8.22 -18.05
C ILE A 28 3.20 8.12 -16.58
N CYS A 29 2.06 7.51 -16.23
CA CYS A 29 1.65 7.26 -14.85
C CYS A 29 2.75 6.54 -14.07
N ARG A 30 3.28 5.46 -14.65
CA ARG A 30 4.40 4.70 -14.08
C ARG A 30 5.63 5.56 -13.83
N ARG A 31 5.96 6.44 -14.77
CA ARG A 31 7.11 7.36 -14.64
C ARG A 31 6.89 8.38 -13.53
N ILE A 32 5.70 8.96 -13.43
CA ILE A 32 5.30 9.90 -12.36
C ILE A 32 5.33 9.20 -11.00
N ALA A 33 4.74 8.01 -10.89
CA ALA A 33 4.76 7.19 -9.67
C ALA A 33 6.19 6.89 -9.19
N ARG A 34 7.08 6.52 -10.12
CA ARG A 34 8.51 6.31 -9.80
C ARG A 34 9.18 7.57 -9.25
N GLN A 35 8.81 8.76 -9.76
CA GLN A 35 9.33 10.02 -9.24
C GLN A 35 8.81 10.31 -7.82
N TYR A 36 7.52 10.08 -7.55
CA TYR A 36 6.96 10.23 -6.21
C TYR A 36 7.66 9.33 -5.19
N ARG A 37 7.90 8.06 -5.55
CA ARG A 37 8.65 7.13 -4.70
C ARG A 37 10.06 7.65 -4.40
N ALA A 38 10.79 8.06 -5.44
CA ALA A 38 12.14 8.58 -5.27
C ALA A 38 12.18 9.84 -4.39
N TRP A 39 11.21 10.74 -4.52
CA TRP A 39 11.08 11.90 -3.63
C TRP A 39 10.74 11.52 -2.20
N SER A 40 9.84 10.54 -1.98
CA SER A 40 9.52 10.06 -0.63
C SER A 40 10.77 9.52 0.08
N GLU A 41 11.57 8.69 -0.59
CA GLU A 41 12.80 8.14 -0.03
C GLU A 41 13.82 9.23 0.35
N ILE A 42 13.99 10.24 -0.51
CA ILE A 42 14.91 11.37 -0.25
C ILE A 42 14.39 12.23 0.89
N ASP A 43 13.10 12.53 0.88
CA ASP A 43 12.47 13.38 1.87
C ASP A 43 12.51 12.75 3.26
N GLN A 44 12.21 11.46 3.37
CA GLN A 44 12.34 10.71 4.62
C GLN A 44 13.78 10.73 5.16
N ARG A 45 14.79 10.55 4.29
CA ARG A 45 16.21 10.62 4.72
C ARG A 45 16.59 12.03 5.18
N SER A 46 16.13 13.05 4.46
CA SER A 46 16.37 14.47 4.80
C SER A 46 15.73 14.84 6.13
N LEU A 47 14.47 14.45 6.36
CA LEU A 47 13.78 14.68 7.62
C LEU A 47 14.51 13.99 8.78
N ARG A 48 14.82 12.68 8.68
CA ARG A 48 15.53 11.95 9.75
C ARG A 48 16.85 12.63 10.12
N THR A 49 17.60 13.10 9.13
CA THR A 49 18.87 13.82 9.34
C THR A 49 18.63 15.15 10.06
N THR A 50 17.64 15.91 9.60
CA THR A 50 17.25 17.20 10.19
C THR A 50 16.77 17.03 11.63
N GLU A 51 15.90 16.06 11.90
CA GLU A 51 15.41 15.76 13.24
C GLU A 51 16.53 15.39 14.20
N ARG A 52 17.45 14.51 13.79
CA ARG A 52 18.61 14.12 14.63
C ARG A 52 19.47 15.32 15.00
N ARG A 53 19.68 16.24 14.07
CA ARG A 53 20.44 17.47 14.32
C ARG A 53 19.69 18.38 15.30
N LEU A 54 18.41 18.66 15.03
CA LEU A 54 17.64 19.62 15.81
C LEU A 54 17.34 19.11 17.23
N LYS A 55 17.10 17.81 17.43
CA LYS A 55 16.86 17.21 18.75
C LYS A 55 18.00 17.47 19.75
N ARG A 56 19.23 17.68 19.29
CA ARG A 56 20.40 17.98 20.15
C ARG A 56 20.35 19.39 20.76
N GLY A 57 19.62 20.31 20.13
CA GLY A 57 19.49 21.71 20.58
C GLY A 57 18.20 22.01 21.32
N LEU A 58 17.46 20.98 21.75
CA LEU A 58 16.23 21.17 22.51
C LEU A 58 16.53 21.77 23.89
N PRO A 59 15.66 22.64 24.41
CA PRO A 59 14.34 23.02 23.86
C PRO A 59 14.39 24.12 22.79
N PHE A 60 15.52 24.80 22.58
CA PHE A 60 15.62 26.01 21.75
C PHE A 60 15.34 25.78 20.27
N THR A 61 15.52 24.57 19.76
CA THR A 61 15.26 24.18 18.36
C THR A 61 13.84 23.67 18.12
N GLN A 62 12.95 23.69 19.11
CA GLN A 62 11.60 23.10 19.01
C GLN A 62 10.82 23.65 17.80
N SER A 63 10.76 24.98 17.65
CA SER A 63 10.06 25.61 16.52
C SER A 63 10.61 25.17 15.16
N GLN A 64 11.94 25.00 15.03
CA GLN A 64 12.56 24.53 13.79
C GLN A 64 12.20 23.07 13.50
N LEU A 65 12.12 22.23 14.54
CA LEU A 65 11.73 20.83 14.41
C LEU A 65 10.27 20.71 13.96
N ASP A 66 9.37 21.51 14.52
CA ASP A 66 7.96 21.53 14.16
C ASP A 66 7.76 22.01 12.71
N ASN A 67 8.48 23.06 12.31
CA ASN A 67 8.48 23.52 10.92
C ASN A 67 9.01 22.45 9.94
N ALA A 68 10.06 21.72 10.30
CA ALA A 68 10.59 20.64 9.46
C ALA A 68 9.57 19.51 9.27
N LYS A 69 8.85 19.14 10.33
CA LYS A 69 7.77 18.14 10.27
C LYS A 69 6.58 18.62 9.46
N ALA A 70 6.14 19.88 9.65
CA ALA A 70 5.05 20.47 8.86
C ALA A 70 5.39 20.51 7.36
N ASN A 71 6.61 20.90 7.00
CA ASN A 71 7.07 20.89 5.61
C ASN A 71 7.18 19.48 5.03
N HIS A 72 7.56 18.48 5.83
CA HIS A 72 7.52 17.08 5.42
C HIS A 72 6.09 16.63 5.15
N GLN A 73 5.16 16.89 6.08
CA GLN A 73 3.76 16.52 5.94
C GLN A 73 3.11 17.17 4.71
N ALA A 74 3.37 18.44 4.45
CA ALA A 74 2.84 19.14 3.28
C ALA A 74 3.30 18.48 1.96
N ARG A 75 4.59 18.10 1.88
CA ARG A 75 5.16 17.40 0.72
C ARG A 75 4.61 15.98 0.61
N ASP A 76 4.41 15.30 1.72
CA ASP A 76 3.82 13.96 1.76
C ASP A 76 2.37 13.97 1.24
N ASN A 77 1.53 14.87 1.77
CA ASN A 77 0.16 15.06 1.32
C ASN A 77 0.07 15.33 -0.19
N MET A 78 1.00 16.12 -0.76
CA MET A 78 1.06 16.37 -2.20
C MET A 78 1.35 15.09 -2.99
N ARG A 79 2.30 14.27 -2.53
CA ARG A 79 2.64 12.99 -3.16
C ARG A 79 1.48 12.01 -3.09
N THR A 80 0.88 11.83 -1.91
CA THR A 80 -0.25 10.94 -1.68
C THR A 80 -1.41 11.30 -2.61
N LYS A 81 -1.77 12.59 -2.74
CA LYS A 81 -2.81 13.03 -3.70
C LYS A 81 -2.49 12.61 -5.15
N GLY A 82 -1.24 12.79 -5.58
CA GLY A 82 -0.82 12.38 -6.93
C GLY A 82 -0.82 10.86 -7.14
N GLN A 83 -0.37 10.10 -6.15
CA GLN A 83 -0.39 8.64 -6.17
C GLN A 83 -1.81 8.08 -6.21
N VAL A 84 -2.72 8.68 -5.44
CA VAL A 84 -4.16 8.33 -5.41
C VAL A 84 -4.82 8.64 -6.75
N ALA A 85 -4.53 9.80 -7.35
CA ALA A 85 -5.05 10.15 -8.68
C ALA A 85 -4.60 9.13 -9.75
N ILE A 86 -3.33 8.68 -9.70
CA ILE A 86 -2.85 7.60 -10.57
C ILE A 86 -3.63 6.30 -10.32
N ALA A 87 -3.78 5.89 -9.06
CA ALA A 87 -4.49 4.65 -8.71
C ALA A 87 -5.95 4.68 -9.16
N GLN A 88 -6.65 5.80 -8.96
CA GLN A 88 -8.02 5.99 -9.43
C GLN A 88 -8.13 5.85 -10.96
N TRP A 89 -7.19 6.46 -11.71
CA TRP A 89 -7.14 6.29 -13.15
C TRP A 89 -6.88 4.84 -13.55
N LEU A 90 -5.93 4.16 -12.91
CA LEU A 90 -5.61 2.75 -13.20
C LEU A 90 -6.81 1.83 -12.93
N LEU A 91 -7.49 1.99 -11.80
CA LEU A 91 -8.70 1.24 -11.45
C LEU A 91 -9.83 1.45 -12.46
N GLY A 92 -10.02 2.69 -12.94
CA GLY A 92 -11.04 3.01 -13.95
C GLY A 92 -10.65 2.71 -15.40
N ALA A 93 -9.36 2.50 -15.69
CA ALA A 93 -8.85 2.24 -17.04
C ALA A 93 -8.39 0.78 -17.24
N GLY A 94 -8.19 0.01 -16.17
CA GLY A 94 -7.54 -1.31 -16.18
C GLY A 94 -8.08 -2.26 -17.25
N THR A 95 -9.40 -2.47 -17.27
CA THR A 95 -10.06 -3.34 -18.26
C THR A 95 -9.89 -2.83 -19.69
N ARG A 96 -9.96 -1.51 -19.91
CA ARG A 96 -9.75 -0.91 -21.24
C ARG A 96 -8.30 -1.03 -21.70
N ILE A 97 -7.34 -0.86 -20.78
CA ILE A 97 -5.91 -1.07 -21.04
C ILE A 97 -5.69 -2.53 -21.45
N GLU A 98 -6.25 -3.48 -20.70
CA GLU A 98 -6.13 -4.91 -21.01
C GLU A 98 -6.73 -5.25 -22.37
N HIS A 99 -7.89 -4.70 -22.71
CA HIS A 99 -8.51 -4.89 -24.02
C HIS A 99 -7.66 -4.28 -25.16
N GLU A 100 -7.09 -3.08 -24.99
CA GLU A 100 -6.33 -2.38 -26.04
C GLU A 100 -4.96 -2.99 -26.31
N ILE A 101 -4.17 -3.29 -25.25
CA ILE A 101 -2.78 -3.73 -25.41
C ILE A 101 -2.52 -5.17 -24.97
N GLY A 102 -3.53 -5.83 -24.43
CA GLY A 102 -3.42 -7.20 -23.92
C GLY A 102 -2.53 -7.32 -22.69
N VAL A 103 -2.60 -8.50 -22.07
CA VAL A 103 -1.77 -8.89 -20.92
C VAL A 103 -0.27 -8.79 -21.26
N SER A 104 0.12 -9.20 -22.47
CA SER A 104 1.50 -9.10 -22.93
C SER A 104 1.98 -7.64 -23.00
N GLY A 105 1.15 -6.73 -23.52
CA GLY A 105 1.49 -5.30 -23.60
C GLY A 105 1.60 -4.66 -22.22
N ILE A 106 0.74 -5.05 -21.27
CA ILE A 106 0.86 -4.63 -19.87
C ILE A 106 2.18 -5.15 -19.27
N CYS A 107 2.50 -6.44 -19.46
CA CYS A 107 3.75 -7.02 -18.98
C CYS A 107 4.98 -6.28 -19.52
N ASP A 108 4.97 -5.89 -20.80
CA ASP A 108 6.06 -5.12 -21.39
C ASP A 108 6.11 -3.69 -20.81
N ALA A 109 4.96 -3.02 -20.69
CA ALA A 109 4.89 -1.67 -20.13
C ALA A 109 5.36 -1.59 -18.67
N LEU A 110 5.13 -2.66 -17.90
CA LEU A 110 5.53 -2.78 -16.49
C LEU A 110 6.89 -3.48 -16.29
N ALA A 111 7.61 -3.81 -17.36
CA ALA A 111 8.90 -4.52 -17.32
C ALA A 111 8.84 -5.82 -16.51
N VAL A 112 7.81 -6.64 -16.75
CA VAL A 112 7.62 -7.95 -16.12
C VAL A 112 8.52 -9.00 -16.77
N ASN A 113 9.24 -9.75 -15.94
CA ASN A 113 10.09 -10.85 -16.39
C ASN A 113 9.26 -11.91 -17.16
N PRO A 114 9.69 -12.35 -18.36
CA PRO A 114 9.02 -13.41 -19.12
C PRO A 114 8.71 -14.68 -18.31
N ALA A 115 9.58 -15.05 -17.36
CA ALA A 115 9.38 -16.22 -16.50
C ALA A 115 8.11 -16.15 -15.65
N HIS A 116 7.62 -14.95 -15.31
CA HIS A 116 6.42 -14.76 -14.50
C HIS A 116 5.12 -14.74 -15.33
N ARG A 117 5.20 -14.52 -16.64
CA ARG A 117 4.03 -14.30 -17.51
C ARG A 117 3.11 -15.52 -17.60
N GLY A 118 3.69 -16.73 -17.52
CA GLY A 118 2.91 -17.97 -17.50
C GLY A 118 2.06 -18.10 -16.23
N LYS A 119 2.58 -17.68 -15.07
CA LYS A 119 1.86 -17.68 -13.80
C LYS A 119 0.74 -16.63 -13.79
N ILE A 120 1.05 -15.43 -14.27
CA ILE A 120 0.06 -14.34 -14.42
C ILE A 120 -1.18 -14.82 -15.16
N ARG A 121 -1.02 -15.47 -16.32
CA ARG A 121 -2.15 -15.95 -17.14
C ARG A 121 -3.01 -17.02 -16.45
N LYS A 122 -2.48 -17.74 -15.46
CA LYS A 122 -3.20 -18.79 -14.75
C LYS A 122 -3.96 -18.27 -13.53
N GLU A 123 -3.47 -17.21 -12.92
CA GLU A 123 -3.94 -16.74 -11.60
C GLU A 123 -4.73 -15.44 -11.65
N MET A 124 -4.62 -14.67 -12.74
CA MET A 124 -5.38 -13.43 -12.88
C MET A 124 -6.80 -13.71 -13.37
N ASP A 125 -7.76 -12.93 -12.85
CA ASP A 125 -9.09 -12.82 -13.44
C ASP A 125 -9.04 -11.98 -14.73
N GLU A 126 -9.95 -12.26 -15.66
CA GLU A 126 -10.10 -11.50 -16.90
C GLU A 126 -10.42 -10.02 -16.61
N GLY A 127 -9.74 -9.10 -17.31
CA GLY A 127 -9.95 -7.66 -17.12
C GLY A 127 -9.28 -7.07 -15.87
N ARG A 128 -8.51 -7.89 -15.12
CA ARG A 128 -7.82 -7.52 -13.87
C ARG A 128 -6.31 -7.66 -13.97
N ALA A 129 -5.74 -7.84 -15.17
CA ALA A 129 -4.31 -8.10 -15.34
C ALA A 129 -3.43 -6.99 -14.76
N LEU A 130 -3.83 -5.73 -14.94
CA LEU A 130 -3.09 -4.58 -14.43
C LEU A 130 -3.04 -4.55 -12.89
N ASP A 131 -4.19 -4.70 -12.24
CA ASP A 131 -4.31 -4.74 -10.78
C ASP A 131 -3.55 -5.94 -10.20
N TYR A 132 -3.67 -7.10 -10.85
CA TYR A 132 -2.96 -8.30 -10.44
C TYR A 132 -1.44 -8.11 -10.53
N ILE A 133 -0.92 -7.64 -11.67
CA ILE A 133 0.52 -7.47 -11.89
C ILE A 133 1.09 -6.40 -10.94
N ALA A 134 0.46 -5.23 -10.86
CA ALA A 134 0.98 -4.10 -10.10
C ALA A 134 0.78 -4.26 -8.59
N PHE A 135 -0.31 -4.88 -8.14
CA PHE A 135 -0.69 -4.92 -6.72
C PHE A 135 -0.75 -6.33 -6.11
N ALA A 136 -1.55 -7.23 -6.68
CA ALA A 136 -1.79 -8.54 -6.07
C ALA A 136 -0.53 -9.44 -6.08
N ALA A 137 0.20 -9.46 -7.20
CA ALA A 137 1.45 -10.19 -7.36
C ALA A 137 2.69 -9.30 -7.17
N GLY A 138 2.58 -7.99 -7.39
CA GLY A 138 3.68 -7.02 -7.22
C GLY A 138 4.88 -7.29 -8.13
N LEU A 139 4.62 -7.59 -9.40
CA LEU A 139 5.61 -8.03 -10.39
C LEU A 139 6.17 -6.90 -11.27
N GLU A 140 5.80 -5.65 -11.00
CA GLU A 140 6.35 -4.48 -11.68
C GLU A 140 7.88 -4.44 -11.52
N ASP A 141 8.60 -4.12 -12.61
CA ASP A 141 10.07 -4.12 -12.66
C ASP A 141 10.73 -5.47 -12.31
N SER A 142 9.98 -6.58 -12.28
CA SER A 142 10.55 -7.90 -11.97
C SER A 142 11.64 -8.36 -12.96
N ALA A 143 11.74 -7.76 -14.15
CA ALA A 143 12.85 -8.00 -15.07
C ALA A 143 14.18 -7.35 -14.62
N ALA A 144 14.14 -6.30 -13.81
CA ALA A 144 15.34 -5.60 -13.33
C ALA A 144 15.98 -6.28 -12.09
N HIS A 145 15.21 -7.08 -11.37
CA HIS A 145 15.64 -7.77 -10.16
C HIS A 145 16.24 -9.13 -10.53
N ARG A 146 17.57 -9.27 -10.36
CA ARG A 146 18.33 -10.49 -10.73
C ARG A 146 18.06 -11.69 -9.81
N ARG A 147 17.34 -11.50 -8.71
CA ARG A 147 17.00 -12.55 -7.75
C ARG A 147 15.49 -12.76 -7.83
N GLY A 148 15.08 -14.00 -8.05
CA GLY A 148 13.68 -14.38 -8.14
C GLY A 148 12.91 -13.84 -6.94
N GLN A 149 11.76 -13.22 -7.23
CA GLN A 149 10.82 -12.60 -6.29
C GLN A 149 11.50 -11.94 -5.08
N ASP A 150 11.72 -10.62 -5.16
CA ASP A 150 11.88 -9.87 -3.93
C ASP A 150 10.70 -10.20 -3.01
N ILE A 151 11.03 -10.51 -1.74
CA ILE A 151 10.05 -10.90 -0.71
C ILE A 151 9.01 -9.77 -0.51
N TRP A 152 9.35 -8.55 -0.92
CA TRP A 152 8.58 -7.34 -0.73
C TRP A 152 8.09 -6.79 -2.06
N LYS A 153 6.79 -6.49 -2.12
CA LYS A 153 6.20 -5.72 -3.22
C LYS A 153 6.57 -4.27 -3.04
N ASP A 154 7.29 -3.70 -3.99
CA ASP A 154 7.78 -2.33 -3.85
C ASP A 154 7.58 -1.47 -5.12
N GLY A 155 7.00 -2.03 -6.19
CA GLY A 155 6.80 -1.32 -7.46
C GLY A 155 6.18 0.07 -7.32
N PRO A 156 6.53 1.05 -8.18
CA PRO A 156 5.98 2.39 -8.07
C PRO A 156 4.45 2.43 -8.20
N LEU A 157 3.83 1.60 -9.04
CA LEU A 157 2.38 1.49 -9.10
C LEU A 157 1.79 0.74 -7.91
N PHE A 158 2.51 -0.25 -7.35
CA PHE A 158 2.11 -0.92 -6.10
C PHE A 158 1.85 0.12 -5.00
N GLN A 159 2.75 1.10 -4.84
CA GLN A 159 2.59 2.17 -3.87
C GLN A 159 1.36 3.04 -4.16
N CYS A 160 1.05 3.34 -5.42
CA CYS A 160 -0.17 4.07 -5.76
C CYS A 160 -1.44 3.32 -5.33
N TYR A 161 -1.53 2.03 -5.64
CA TYR A 161 -2.65 1.19 -5.20
C TYR A 161 -2.74 1.11 -3.66
N LEU A 162 -1.59 0.95 -2.99
CA LEU A 162 -1.53 0.89 -1.54
C LEU A 162 -2.08 2.17 -0.90
N GLU A 163 -1.64 3.35 -1.36
CA GLU A 163 -2.15 4.64 -0.86
C GLU A 163 -3.66 4.78 -1.06
N ARG A 164 -4.19 4.40 -2.24
CA ARG A 164 -5.63 4.43 -2.47
C ARG A 164 -6.39 3.46 -1.57
N MET A 165 -5.85 2.26 -1.36
CA MET A 165 -6.43 1.26 -0.47
C MET A 165 -6.45 1.77 0.98
N LEU A 166 -5.35 2.35 1.47
CA LEU A 166 -5.29 2.90 2.82
C LEU A 166 -6.33 4.01 3.03
N ILE A 167 -6.48 4.92 2.07
CA ILE A 167 -7.54 5.95 2.13
C ILE A 167 -8.92 5.31 2.10
N PHE A 168 -9.15 4.31 1.25
CA PHE A 168 -10.44 3.62 1.19
C PHE A 168 -10.80 2.96 2.52
N LEU A 169 -9.84 2.31 3.19
CA LEU A 169 -10.06 1.65 4.48
C LEU A 169 -10.28 2.66 5.62
N ASP A 170 -9.72 3.86 5.52
CA ASP A 170 -9.97 4.96 6.47
C ASP A 170 -11.36 5.59 6.25
N GLU A 171 -11.79 5.71 4.99
CA GLU A 171 -13.12 6.20 4.59
C GLU A 171 -14.23 5.19 4.91
N HIS A 172 -13.93 3.88 4.89
CA HIS A 172 -14.88 2.77 5.03
C HIS A 172 -14.39 1.71 6.04
N PRO A 173 -14.22 2.07 7.32
CA PRO A 173 -13.73 1.14 8.34
C PRO A 173 -14.64 -0.07 8.55
N GLU A 174 -15.94 0.05 8.26
CA GLU A 174 -16.93 -1.04 8.31
C GLU A 174 -16.72 -2.13 7.26
N GLU A 175 -16.03 -1.81 6.16
CA GLU A 175 -15.70 -2.78 5.11
C GLU A 175 -14.48 -3.63 5.48
N MET A 176 -13.75 -3.26 6.54
CA MET A 176 -12.67 -4.11 7.04
C MET A 176 -13.23 -5.34 7.74
N PRO A 177 -12.91 -6.56 7.28
CA PRO A 177 -13.28 -7.76 8.00
C PRO A 177 -12.62 -7.74 9.39
N ASP A 178 -13.39 -8.08 10.42
CA ASP A 178 -12.86 -8.15 11.79
C ASP A 178 -11.68 -9.14 11.81
N PRO A 179 -10.45 -8.66 12.08
CA PRO A 179 -9.28 -9.52 12.03
C PRO A 179 -9.31 -10.61 13.12
N PHE A 180 -10.15 -10.45 14.15
CA PHE A 180 -10.36 -11.39 15.24
C PHE A 180 -11.56 -12.33 15.04
N SER A 181 -12.32 -12.18 13.95
CA SER A 181 -13.41 -13.09 13.60
C SER A 181 -12.88 -14.48 13.19
N PRO A 182 -13.69 -15.56 13.26
CA PRO A 182 -13.28 -16.88 12.80
C PRO A 182 -12.71 -16.86 11.37
N GLY A 183 -11.50 -17.40 11.20
CA GLY A 183 -10.78 -17.38 9.92
C GLY A 183 -9.97 -16.10 9.66
N GLY A 184 -10.10 -15.09 10.51
CA GLY A 184 -9.28 -13.88 10.50
C GLY A 184 -7.84 -14.13 10.97
N PRO A 185 -6.88 -13.27 10.56
CA PRO A 185 -5.46 -13.46 10.84
C PRO A 185 -5.10 -13.35 12.33
N LEU A 186 -5.96 -12.69 13.12
CA LEU A 186 -5.79 -12.51 14.56
C LEU A 186 -6.82 -13.34 15.35
N TYR A 187 -7.52 -14.27 14.68
CA TYR A 187 -8.46 -15.16 15.34
C TYR A 187 -7.79 -15.90 16.50
N GLY A 188 -8.44 -15.87 17.66
CA GLY A 188 -7.95 -16.51 18.87
C GLY A 188 -6.90 -15.72 19.65
N LEU A 189 -6.56 -14.49 19.26
CA LEU A 189 -5.74 -13.62 20.11
C LEU A 189 -6.59 -12.94 21.20
N PRO A 190 -6.03 -12.66 22.39
CA PRO A 190 -6.73 -11.89 23.41
C PRO A 190 -7.02 -10.47 22.94
N VAL A 191 -8.27 -10.03 23.09
CA VAL A 191 -8.72 -8.68 22.72
C VAL A 191 -8.98 -7.87 23.99
N ARG A 192 -8.35 -6.70 24.09
CA ARG A 192 -8.58 -5.75 25.18
C ARG A 192 -9.62 -4.73 24.73
N MET A 193 -10.72 -4.63 25.47
CA MET A 193 -11.85 -3.76 25.14
C MET A 193 -12.04 -2.75 26.27
N THR A 194 -12.25 -1.48 25.90
CA THR A 194 -12.59 -0.42 26.84
C THR A 194 -14.04 -0.04 26.59
N ASP A 195 -14.89 -0.10 27.62
CA ASP A 195 -16.28 0.35 27.50
C ASP A 195 -16.42 1.88 27.59
N GLY A 196 -17.62 2.41 27.32
CA GLY A 196 -17.91 3.85 27.38
C GLY A 196 -17.72 4.48 28.76
N ASN A 197 -17.56 3.67 29.82
CA ASN A 197 -17.28 4.12 31.19
C ASN A 197 -15.78 4.03 31.54
N GLY A 198 -14.92 3.73 30.56
CA GLY A 198 -13.47 3.60 30.74
C GLY A 198 -13.01 2.29 31.37
N LYS A 199 -13.92 1.32 31.60
CA LYS A 199 -13.58 0.03 32.19
C LYS A 199 -12.95 -0.86 31.12
N VAL A 200 -11.78 -1.40 31.46
CA VAL A 200 -11.02 -2.27 30.57
C VAL A 200 -11.30 -3.73 30.89
N SER A 201 -11.73 -4.47 29.88
CA SER A 201 -11.91 -5.93 29.93
C SER A 201 -11.03 -6.62 28.90
N THR A 202 -10.68 -7.88 29.15
CA THR A 202 -9.92 -8.71 28.21
C THR A 202 -10.77 -9.93 27.86
N ARG A 203 -11.10 -10.06 26.57
CA ARG A 203 -11.71 -11.26 26.02
C ARG A 203 -10.59 -12.17 25.52
N ARG A 204 -10.39 -13.30 26.18
CA ARG A 204 -9.41 -14.32 25.76
C ARG A 204 -10.08 -15.34 24.82
N PRO A 205 -9.32 -16.00 23.93
CA PRO A 205 -9.82 -17.12 23.14
C PRO A 205 -10.48 -18.19 24.00
N GLY A 206 -11.43 -18.90 23.40
CA GLY A 206 -11.96 -20.13 23.98
C GLY A 206 -10.84 -21.17 24.13
N LEU A 207 -10.88 -21.94 25.22
CA LEU A 207 -9.93 -23.02 25.42
C LEU A 207 -10.42 -24.25 24.67
N THR A 208 -9.70 -24.66 23.62
CA THR A 208 -9.94 -25.94 22.96
C THR A 208 -9.34 -27.05 23.81
N VAL A 209 -10.18 -27.98 24.27
CA VAL A 209 -9.76 -29.15 25.04
C VAL A 209 -9.98 -30.38 24.16
N HIS A 210 -8.91 -31.16 24.01
CA HIS A 210 -8.96 -32.47 23.37
C HIS A 210 -9.11 -33.53 24.46
N ASP A 211 -10.19 -34.30 24.40
CA ASP A 211 -10.44 -35.39 25.33
C ASP A 211 -9.73 -36.67 24.81
N SER A 212 -9.48 -37.62 25.71
CA SER A 212 -8.67 -38.83 25.42
C SER A 212 -9.31 -39.78 24.40
N ASP A 213 -10.60 -39.60 24.12
CA ASP A 213 -11.37 -40.34 23.11
C ASP A 213 -11.25 -39.74 21.69
N GLY A 214 -10.50 -38.64 21.55
CA GLY A 214 -10.31 -37.91 20.28
C GLY A 214 -11.38 -36.86 20.01
N SER A 215 -12.36 -36.69 20.91
CA SER A 215 -13.34 -35.60 20.81
C SER A 215 -12.71 -34.26 21.18
N THR A 216 -13.26 -33.17 20.64
CA THR A 216 -12.76 -31.82 20.87
C THR A 216 -13.92 -30.93 21.31
N ARG A 217 -13.74 -30.20 22.41
CA ARG A 217 -14.71 -29.20 22.89
C ARG A 217 -14.06 -27.85 23.10
N VAL A 218 -14.78 -26.79 22.73
CA VAL A 218 -14.34 -25.40 22.91
C VAL A 218 -15.03 -24.80 24.12
N ILE A 219 -14.25 -24.39 25.12
CA ILE A 219 -14.75 -23.71 26.32
C ILE A 219 -14.68 -22.20 26.09
N GLU A 220 -15.83 -21.56 25.89
CA GLU A 220 -15.91 -20.10 25.81
C GLU A 220 -15.52 -19.47 27.16
N ARG A 221 -14.60 -18.51 27.13
CA ARG A 221 -14.17 -17.77 28.32
C ARG A 221 -14.97 -16.48 28.47
N LYS A 222 -15.47 -16.21 29.68
CA LYS A 222 -16.08 -14.92 30.01
C LYS A 222 -15.02 -13.81 29.97
N PRO A 223 -15.38 -12.57 29.57
CA PRO A 223 -14.46 -11.44 29.60
C PRO A 223 -13.92 -11.20 31.02
N GLU A 224 -12.60 -11.15 31.16
CA GLU A 224 -11.92 -10.83 32.42
C GLU A 224 -11.91 -9.31 32.60
N VAL A 225 -12.49 -8.81 33.69
CA VAL A 225 -12.43 -7.38 34.03
C VAL A 225 -11.09 -7.11 34.70
N SER A 226 -10.29 -6.19 34.14
CA SER A 226 -9.11 -5.66 34.81
C SER A 226 -9.58 -4.83 36.00
N ARG A 227 -9.44 -5.33 37.23
CA ARG A 227 -9.48 -4.46 38.42
C ARG A 227 -8.15 -3.71 38.42
N GLY A 228 -8.22 -2.38 38.25
CA GLY A 228 -7.08 -1.50 38.44
C GLY A 228 -6.57 -1.57 39.87
#